data_AF-A0A8T0WCK3-F1
#
_entry.id   AF-A0A8T0WCK3-F1
#
_cell.length_a   1.000
_cell.length_b   1.000
_cell.length_c   1.000
_cell.angle_alpha   90.00
_cell.angle_beta   90.00
_cell.angle_gamma   90.00
#
_symmetry.space_group_name_H-M   'P 1'
#
loop_
_entity.id
_entity.type
_entity.pdbx_description
1 polymer ?
#
loop_
_entity_poly.entity_id
_entity_poly.type
_entity_poly.pdbx_seq_one_letter_code
_entity_poly.pdbx_strand_id
1 'polypeptide(L)'
;MRSLIHISKNPSACKKHYSSSRCVVVPAAVSLSLFLAALAASNVYYFTSPNQPFTFPRPSSSRARCDIFSGDWVPDPDAPYYTNDTCSVIHEHYDCIKYGKPDLGFVKWRWQPDGCDLPRFDPWRFLHRMRGKSLAFVGDSLARNHKDSIICLLARAAEPKPSWPSSKQTVYYYGEYNFTVLLQKPTIVTNPRPRKSCTR
;
A
#
# COMPACT_ATOMS: atom_id res chain seq x y z
N MET A 1 -44.40 46.82 -19.99
CA MET A 1 -45.81 46.76 -20.45
C MET A 1 -46.13 45.33 -20.85
N ARG A 2 -47.25 44.81 -20.31
CA ARG A 2 -48.08 43.66 -20.75
C ARG A 2 -47.42 42.27 -20.71
N SER A 3 -47.83 41.30 -19.88
CA SER A 3 -49.14 40.59 -19.84
C SER A 3 -49.50 40.01 -21.21
N LEU A 4 -50.02 38.80 -21.41
CA LEU A 4 -50.50 37.71 -20.58
C LEU A 4 -50.66 36.51 -21.57
N ILE A 5 -50.38 35.29 -21.12
CA ILE A 5 -51.15 34.03 -21.28
C ILE A 5 -52.05 33.87 -22.53
N HIS A 6 -51.91 32.75 -23.25
CA HIS A 6 -53.09 31.92 -23.54
C HIS A 6 -52.78 30.42 -23.62
N ILE A 7 -53.66 29.68 -22.96
CA ILE A 7 -53.70 28.24 -22.68
C ILE A 7 -54.26 27.49 -23.87
N SER A 8 -53.80 26.25 -24.10
CA SER A 8 -54.63 25.20 -24.69
C SER A 8 -54.42 23.88 -23.96
N LYS A 9 -55.52 23.35 -23.40
CA LYS A 9 -55.68 22.03 -22.80
C LYS A 9 -56.16 21.06 -23.90
N ASN A 10 -55.63 19.84 -23.96
CA ASN A 10 -56.45 18.60 -23.91
C ASN A 10 -55.58 17.33 -23.83
N PRO A 11 -56.14 16.16 -23.47
CA PRO A 11 -55.55 15.34 -22.43
C PRO A 11 -55.17 13.96 -22.98
N SER A 12 -54.33 13.24 -22.25
CA SER A 12 -54.20 11.80 -22.47
C SER A 12 -54.09 11.16 -21.11
N ALA A 13 -55.16 10.45 -20.78
CA ALA A 13 -55.39 9.77 -19.52
C ALA A 13 -54.25 8.79 -19.22
N CYS A 14 -53.50 9.06 -18.15
CA CYS A 14 -52.62 8.06 -17.56
C CYS A 14 -53.47 7.22 -16.60
N LYS A 15 -53.75 5.97 -16.99
CA LYS A 15 -54.43 4.97 -16.15
C LYS A 15 -53.64 4.80 -14.85
N LYS A 16 -54.23 5.17 -13.72
CA LYS A 16 -53.69 4.82 -12.40
C LYS A 16 -53.85 3.32 -12.21
N HIS A 17 -52.75 2.58 -12.29
CA HIS A 17 -52.66 1.26 -11.71
C HIS A 17 -52.90 1.39 -10.21
N TYR A 18 -54.01 0.85 -9.72
CA TYR A 18 -54.23 0.63 -8.30
C TYR A 18 -53.29 -0.49 -7.87
N SER A 19 -52.09 -0.12 -7.42
CA SER A 19 -51.20 -1.02 -6.69
C SER A 19 -51.45 -0.81 -5.21
N SER A 20 -52.06 -1.80 -4.58
CA SER A 20 -52.23 -1.88 -3.13
C SER A 20 -50.87 -2.06 -2.47
N SER A 21 -50.13 -0.97 -2.30
CA SER A 21 -48.96 -0.94 -1.42
C SER A 21 -49.47 -0.97 0.02
N ARG A 22 -49.54 -2.16 0.60
CA ARG A 22 -49.60 -2.29 2.06
C ARG A 22 -48.33 -1.64 2.63
N CYS A 23 -48.46 -0.49 3.29
CA CYS A 23 -47.42 0.01 4.18
C CYS A 23 -47.25 -1.03 5.29
N VAL A 24 -46.21 -1.86 5.20
CA VAL A 24 -45.81 -2.74 6.30
C VAL A 24 -45.19 -1.82 7.36
N VAL A 25 -46.01 -1.39 8.32
CA VAL A 25 -45.52 -0.72 9.53
C VAL A 25 -44.81 -1.79 10.34
N VAL A 26 -43.50 -1.91 10.15
CA VAL A 26 -42.67 -2.78 10.98
C VAL A 26 -42.66 -2.14 12.38
N PRO A 27 -43.15 -2.83 13.43
CA PRO A 27 -43.15 -2.28 14.78
C PRO A 27 -41.73 -1.85 15.17
N ALA A 28 -41.57 -0.71 15.84
CA ALA A 28 -40.25 -0.22 16.25
C ALA A 28 -39.42 -1.26 17.04
N ALA A 29 -40.09 -2.16 17.76
CA ALA A 29 -39.48 -3.29 18.46
C ALA A 29 -38.79 -4.28 17.51
N VAL A 30 -39.35 -4.54 16.31
CA VAL A 30 -38.76 -5.45 15.32
C VAL A 30 -37.53 -4.79 14.69
N SER A 31 -37.61 -3.50 14.34
CA SER A 31 -36.47 -2.73 13.85
C SER A 31 -35.32 -2.67 14.87
N LEU A 32 -35.65 -2.45 16.15
CA LEU A 32 -34.66 -2.44 17.24
C LEU A 32 -34.05 -3.83 17.46
N SER A 33 -34.84 -4.91 17.40
CA SER A 33 -34.32 -6.28 17.51
C SER A 33 -33.37 -6.64 16.38
N LEU A 34 -33.66 -6.22 15.14
CA LEU A 34 -32.77 -6.44 13.99
C LEU A 34 -31.48 -5.63 14.13
N PHE A 35 -31.55 -4.41 14.64
CA PHE A 35 -30.39 -3.56 14.86
C PHE A 35 -29.49 -4.09 15.98
N LEU A 36 -30.08 -4.55 17.09
CA LEU A 36 -29.35 -5.19 18.19
C LEU A 36 -28.73 -6.53 17.75
N ALA A 37 -29.45 -7.33 16.94
CA ALA A 37 -28.92 -8.55 16.36
C ALA A 37 -27.73 -8.26 15.42
N ALA A 38 -27.79 -7.18 14.63
CA ALA A 38 -26.68 -6.74 13.78
C ALA A 38 -25.46 -6.30 14.60
N LEU A 39 -25.65 -5.51 15.67
CA LEU A 39 -24.55 -5.10 16.56
C LEU A 39 -23.94 -6.28 17.33
N ALA A 40 -24.76 -7.25 17.73
CA ALA A 40 -24.28 -8.51 18.32
C ALA A 40 -23.48 -9.32 17.30
N ALA A 41 -23.97 -9.45 16.06
CA ALA A 41 -23.27 -10.14 14.97
C ALA A 41 -21.93 -9.46 14.61
N SER A 42 -21.86 -8.13 14.59
CA SER A 42 -20.61 -7.38 14.40
C SER A 42 -19.60 -7.66 15.51
N ASN A 43 -20.03 -7.63 16.78
CA ASN A 43 -19.15 -7.94 17.90
C ASN A 43 -18.72 -9.41 17.93
N VAL A 44 -19.57 -10.35 17.50
CA VAL A 44 -19.18 -11.75 17.27
C VAL A 44 -18.15 -11.84 16.15
N TYR A 45 -18.33 -11.11 15.04
CA TYR A 45 -17.37 -11.07 13.92
C TYR A 45 -16.00 -10.51 14.32
N TYR A 46 -15.97 -9.48 15.18
CA TYR A 46 -14.72 -8.93 15.72
C TYR A 46 -14.10 -9.83 16.80
N PHE A 47 -14.91 -10.49 17.64
CA PHE A 47 -14.42 -11.32 18.74
C PHE A 47 -13.97 -12.73 18.28
N THR A 48 -14.50 -13.24 17.17
CA THR A 48 -14.05 -14.50 16.54
C THR A 48 -12.97 -14.29 15.48
N SER A 49 -12.15 -13.22 15.57
CA SER A 49 -10.83 -13.21 14.94
C SER A 49 -9.82 -13.72 15.96
N PRO A 50 -9.64 -15.06 16.10
CA PRO A 50 -8.60 -15.56 16.98
C PRO A 50 -7.28 -15.16 16.34
N ASN A 51 -6.39 -14.61 17.16
CA ASN A 51 -4.96 -14.71 16.96
C ASN A 51 -4.63 -16.09 16.38
N GLN A 52 -4.46 -16.20 15.06
CA GLN A 52 -3.81 -17.37 14.50
C GLN A 52 -2.33 -17.16 14.77
N PRO A 53 -1.72 -17.88 15.75
CA PRO A 53 -0.28 -18.02 15.70
C PRO A 53 0.02 -18.62 14.33
N PHE A 54 0.88 -17.95 13.58
CA PHE A 54 1.34 -18.42 12.28
C PHE A 54 2.05 -19.75 12.52
N THR A 55 1.35 -20.87 12.38
CA THR A 55 2.00 -22.15 12.12
C THR A 55 2.60 -21.99 10.74
N PHE A 56 3.88 -21.59 10.69
CA PHE A 56 4.70 -22.01 9.55
C PHE A 56 4.42 -23.50 9.40
N PRO A 57 3.94 -24.00 8.25
CA PRO A 57 3.80 -25.41 8.08
C PRO A 57 5.16 -25.99 8.48
N ARG A 58 5.16 -26.81 9.53
CA ARG A 58 6.36 -27.49 10.03
C ARG A 58 7.00 -28.13 8.81
N PRO A 59 8.28 -27.87 8.48
CA PRO A 59 8.91 -28.54 7.37
C PRO A 59 8.70 -30.03 7.59
N SER A 60 7.83 -30.63 6.76
CA SER A 60 7.92 -32.05 6.48
C SER A 60 9.38 -32.24 6.11
N SER A 61 9.98 -33.28 6.67
CA SER A 61 11.43 -33.53 6.69
C SER A 61 12.01 -33.86 5.30
N SER A 62 11.51 -33.23 4.24
CA SER A 62 11.96 -33.30 2.85
C SER A 62 11.65 -32.03 2.04
N ARG A 63 11.47 -30.85 2.65
CA ARG A 63 11.45 -29.61 1.85
C ARG A 63 12.86 -29.33 1.33
N ALA A 64 13.05 -29.47 0.02
CA ALA A 64 14.09 -28.73 -0.66
C ALA A 64 14.02 -27.27 -0.15
N ARG A 65 15.12 -26.75 0.38
CA ARG A 65 15.20 -25.36 0.82
C ARG A 65 14.81 -24.52 -0.39
N CYS A 66 13.80 -23.64 -0.26
CA CYS A 66 13.50 -22.72 -1.34
C CYS A 66 14.66 -21.74 -1.46
N ASP A 67 15.43 -21.87 -2.52
CA ASP A 67 16.44 -20.88 -2.88
C ASP A 67 15.73 -19.68 -3.51
N ILE A 68 15.69 -18.57 -2.79
CA ILE A 68 15.01 -17.35 -3.24
C ILE A 68 15.83 -16.58 -4.30
N PHE A 69 17.08 -17.01 -4.56
CA PHE A 69 17.99 -16.36 -5.49
C PHE A 69 18.02 -17.03 -6.88
N SER A 70 17.40 -18.22 -7.04
CA SER A 70 17.21 -18.90 -8.33
C SER A 70 15.74 -18.89 -8.74
N GLY A 71 15.48 -18.53 -9.99
CA GLY A 71 14.13 -18.40 -10.53
C GLY A 71 14.09 -17.56 -11.78
N ASP A 72 12.89 -17.14 -12.14
CA ASP A 72 12.62 -16.35 -13.33
C ASP A 72 11.79 -15.10 -13.01
N TRP A 73 11.92 -14.08 -13.85
CA TRP A 73 10.97 -12.99 -13.89
C TRP A 73 9.71 -13.45 -14.61
N VAL A 74 8.55 -13.30 -13.99
CA VAL A 74 7.25 -13.64 -14.58
C VAL A 74 6.33 -12.40 -14.57
N PRO A 75 5.41 -12.29 -15.54
CA PRO A 75 4.42 -11.22 -15.55
C PRO A 75 3.56 -11.21 -14.29
N ASP A 76 3.27 -10.02 -13.78
CA ASP A 76 2.45 -9.78 -12.61
C ASP A 76 1.30 -8.83 -12.94
N PRO A 77 0.06 -9.33 -13.05
CA PRO A 77 -1.10 -8.50 -13.36
C PRO A 77 -1.49 -7.54 -12.22
N ASP A 78 -1.04 -7.80 -10.99
CA ASP A 78 -1.37 -7.00 -9.80
C ASP A 78 -0.43 -5.80 -9.61
N ALA A 79 0.62 -5.69 -10.43
CA ALA A 79 1.62 -4.62 -10.36
C ALA A 79 1.25 -3.42 -11.25
N PRO A 80 1.76 -2.20 -10.96
CA PRO A 80 2.73 -1.86 -9.92
C PRO A 80 2.12 -1.72 -8.52
N TYR A 81 2.93 -1.95 -7.49
CA TYR A 81 2.50 -1.82 -6.09
C TYR A 81 2.49 -0.37 -5.58
N TYR A 82 3.20 0.53 -6.26
CA TYR A 82 3.18 1.96 -6.00
C TYR A 82 3.47 2.71 -7.30
N THR A 83 2.94 3.91 -7.40
CA THR A 83 3.18 4.91 -8.46
C THR A 83 3.64 6.22 -7.82
N ASN A 84 4.06 7.19 -8.64
CA ASN A 84 4.43 8.52 -8.16
C ASN A 84 3.26 9.26 -7.50
N ASP A 85 2.02 8.96 -7.92
CA ASP A 85 0.82 9.53 -7.30
C ASP A 85 0.60 8.99 -5.88
N THR A 86 1.01 7.74 -5.63
CA THR A 86 0.85 7.08 -4.32
C THR A 86 2.05 7.26 -3.39
N CYS A 87 3.18 7.78 -3.88
CA CYS A 87 4.39 7.95 -3.09
C CYS A 87 5.15 9.22 -3.44
N SER A 88 5.15 10.18 -2.51
CA SER A 88 5.86 11.46 -2.63
C SER A 88 7.38 11.38 -2.38
N VAL A 89 7.90 10.19 -2.04
CA VAL A 89 9.32 9.97 -1.73
C VAL A 89 10.14 9.62 -2.97
N ILE A 90 9.48 9.29 -4.09
CA ILE A 90 10.16 9.02 -5.35
C ILE A 90 10.86 10.31 -5.79
N HIS A 91 12.19 10.28 -5.81
CA HIS A 91 12.97 11.41 -6.29
C HIS A 91 12.72 11.61 -7.78
N GLU A 92 12.61 12.86 -8.21
CA GLU A 92 12.23 13.21 -9.58
C GLU A 92 13.09 12.49 -10.64
N HIS A 93 14.42 12.41 -10.46
CA HIS A 93 15.33 11.67 -11.34
C HIS A 93 15.02 10.18 -11.56
N TYR A 94 14.18 9.56 -10.72
CA TYR A 94 13.77 8.15 -10.83
C TYR A 94 12.35 7.99 -11.38
N ASP A 95 11.67 9.10 -11.66
CA ASP A 95 10.30 9.10 -12.16
C ASP A 95 10.27 8.94 -13.69
N CYS A 96 10.51 7.71 -14.15
CA CYS A 96 10.49 7.38 -15.57
C CYS A 96 9.10 7.61 -16.21
N ILE A 97 8.02 7.48 -15.44
CA ILE A 97 6.65 7.63 -15.93
C ILE A 97 6.37 9.11 -16.23
N LYS A 98 6.70 10.00 -15.29
CA LYS A 98 6.59 11.45 -15.47
C LYS A 98 7.42 11.97 -16.63
N TYR A 99 8.60 11.40 -16.84
CA TYR A 99 9.49 11.77 -17.95
C TYR A 99 9.18 11.04 -19.28
N GLY A 100 7.99 10.48 -19.42
CA GLY A 100 7.45 10.07 -20.71
C GLY A 100 7.95 8.73 -21.22
N LYS A 101 8.37 7.82 -20.33
CA LYS A 101 8.63 6.42 -20.74
C LYS A 101 7.32 5.81 -21.27
N PRO A 102 7.24 5.46 -22.55
CA PRO A 102 5.97 5.06 -23.18
C PRO A 102 5.53 3.65 -22.80
N ASP A 103 6.49 2.76 -22.53
CA ASP A 103 6.24 1.37 -22.14
C ASP A 103 6.35 1.21 -20.62
N LEU A 104 5.24 0.81 -19.99
CA LEU A 104 5.10 0.46 -18.57
C LEU A 104 5.16 -1.05 -18.31
N GLY A 105 5.45 -1.88 -19.33
CA GLY A 105 5.59 -3.32 -19.18
C GLY A 105 6.65 -3.71 -18.14
N PHE A 106 7.69 -2.89 -17.99
CA PHE A 106 8.77 -3.11 -17.00
C PHE A 106 8.30 -3.10 -15.54
N VAL A 107 7.19 -2.43 -15.20
CA VAL A 107 6.67 -2.44 -13.81
C VAL A 107 5.77 -3.64 -13.53
N LYS A 108 5.45 -4.46 -14.53
CA LYS A 108 4.53 -5.59 -14.45
C LYS A 108 5.25 -6.93 -14.32
N TRP A 109 6.40 -6.95 -13.65
CA TRP A 109 7.20 -8.15 -13.45
C TRP A 109 7.38 -8.43 -11.97
N ARG A 110 7.32 -9.72 -11.60
CA ARG A 110 7.68 -10.21 -10.27
C ARG A 110 8.71 -11.33 -10.38
N TRP A 111 9.54 -11.45 -9.37
CA TRP A 111 10.48 -12.55 -9.24
C TRP A 111 9.77 -13.80 -8.71
N GLN A 112 9.92 -14.94 -9.41
CA GLN A 112 9.32 -16.23 -9.05
C GLN A 112 10.43 -17.28 -8.86
N PRO A 113 10.75 -17.67 -7.60
CA PRO A 113 11.69 -18.75 -7.35
C PRO A 113 11.20 -20.11 -7.87
N ASP A 114 12.13 -20.97 -8.29
CA ASP A 114 11.83 -22.29 -8.91
C ASP A 114 11.10 -23.26 -7.97
N GLY A 115 11.33 -23.12 -6.65
CA GLY A 115 10.86 -24.07 -5.64
C GLY A 115 9.79 -23.55 -4.69
N CYS A 116 9.39 -22.27 -4.79
CA CYS A 116 8.32 -21.71 -3.97
C CYS A 116 7.75 -20.42 -4.53
N ASP A 117 6.52 -20.08 -4.13
CA ASP A 117 5.94 -18.77 -4.37
C ASP A 117 6.23 -17.83 -3.19
N LEU A 118 6.74 -16.64 -3.50
CA LEU A 118 7.02 -15.63 -2.48
C LEU A 118 5.72 -14.94 -2.07
N PRO A 119 5.45 -14.81 -0.76
CA PRO A 119 4.26 -14.08 -0.32
C PRO A 119 4.34 -12.63 -0.79
N ARG A 120 3.19 -12.10 -1.22
CA ARG A 120 3.07 -10.67 -1.55
C ARG A 120 3.46 -9.81 -0.35
N PHE A 121 4.09 -8.68 -0.62
CA PHE A 121 4.47 -7.73 0.43
C PHE A 121 3.22 -7.15 1.09
N ASP A 122 3.09 -7.36 2.39
CA ASP A 122 2.01 -6.82 3.22
C ASP A 122 2.58 -5.67 4.09
N PRO A 123 2.26 -4.40 3.76
CA PRO A 123 2.83 -3.26 4.46
C PRO A 123 2.32 -3.14 5.90
N TRP A 124 1.08 -3.51 6.20
CA TRP A 124 0.54 -3.50 7.57
C TRP A 124 1.28 -4.50 8.44
N ARG A 125 1.47 -5.72 7.94
CA ARG A 125 2.21 -6.78 8.65
C ARG A 125 3.67 -6.39 8.86
N PHE A 126 4.31 -5.78 7.87
CA PHE A 126 5.67 -5.28 8.00
C PHE A 126 5.78 -4.23 9.11
N LEU A 127 4.94 -3.19 9.07
CA LEU A 127 4.95 -2.12 10.07
C LEU A 127 4.69 -2.64 11.48
N HIS A 128 3.73 -3.56 11.63
CA HIS A 128 3.46 -4.19 12.93
C HIS A 128 4.67 -4.94 13.48
N ARG A 129 5.38 -5.69 12.63
CA ARG A 129 6.60 -6.43 13.03
C ARG A 129 7.79 -5.52 13.32
N MET A 130 7.81 -4.33 12.72
CA MET A 130 8.86 -3.33 12.90
C MET A 130 8.56 -2.31 14.00
N ARG A 131 7.47 -2.50 14.76
CA ARG A 131 7.10 -1.60 15.86
C ARG A 131 8.25 -1.44 16.86
N GLY A 132 8.57 -0.19 17.19
CA GLY A 132 9.64 0.15 18.14
C GLY A 132 11.06 -0.09 17.63
N LYS A 133 11.27 -0.25 16.31
CA LYS A 133 12.58 -0.53 15.71
C LYS A 133 13.02 0.58 14.76
N SER A 134 14.27 0.51 14.34
CA SER A 134 14.84 1.38 13.30
C SER A 134 15.46 0.52 12.21
N LEU A 135 15.22 0.86 10.95
CA LEU A 135 15.82 0.21 9.78
C LEU A 135 16.77 1.20 9.09
N ALA A 136 18.04 0.83 9.02
CA ALA A 136 19.05 1.62 8.32
C ALA A 136 19.51 0.89 7.06
N PHE A 137 19.39 1.56 5.91
CA PHE A 137 20.05 1.14 4.67
C PHE A 137 21.46 1.72 4.69
N VAL A 138 22.48 0.88 4.58
CA VAL A 138 23.88 1.34 4.57
C VAL A 138 24.44 1.16 3.17
N GLY A 139 24.81 2.25 2.50
CA GLY A 139 25.39 2.15 1.16
C GLY A 139 25.32 3.42 0.32
N ASP A 140 25.47 3.22 -0.98
CA ASP A 140 25.55 4.27 -1.99
C ASP A 140 24.17 4.62 -2.58
N SER A 141 24.12 4.92 -3.88
CA SER A 141 22.89 5.17 -4.62
C SER A 141 21.96 3.95 -4.66
N LEU A 142 22.46 2.71 -4.67
CA LEU A 142 21.61 1.53 -4.70
C LEU A 142 20.88 1.32 -3.37
N ALA A 143 21.57 1.53 -2.25
CA ALA A 143 20.96 1.48 -0.92
C ALA A 143 19.87 2.56 -0.76
N ARG A 144 20.06 3.72 -1.39
CA ARG A 144 19.05 4.79 -1.43
C ARG A 144 17.82 4.36 -2.22
N ASN A 145 18.01 3.76 -3.39
CA ASN A 145 16.90 3.25 -4.21
C ASN A 145 16.08 2.19 -3.46
N HIS A 146 16.75 1.26 -2.75
CA HIS A 146 16.06 0.27 -1.90
C HIS A 146 15.31 0.92 -0.74
N LYS A 147 15.91 1.93 -0.08
CA LYS A 147 15.22 2.71 0.97
C LYS A 147 13.95 3.36 0.43
N ASP A 148 14.05 4.04 -0.70
CA ASP A 148 12.91 4.78 -1.26
C ASP A 148 11.80 3.81 -1.70
N SER A 149 12.17 2.67 -2.30
CA SER A 149 11.21 1.62 -2.67
C SER A 149 10.47 1.04 -1.46
N ILE A 150 11.16 0.71 -0.35
CA ILE A 150 10.47 0.21 0.84
C ILE A 150 9.55 1.28 1.44
N ILE A 151 9.96 2.54 1.46
CA ILE A 151 9.11 3.63 1.98
C ILE A 151 7.84 3.75 1.13
N CYS A 152 7.93 3.67 -0.19
CA CYS A 152 6.77 3.72 -1.07
C CYS A 152 5.83 2.52 -0.93
N LEU A 153 6.38 1.31 -0.72
CA LEU A 153 5.55 0.15 -0.41
C LEU A 153 4.76 0.33 0.90
N LEU A 154 5.37 0.96 1.90
CA LEU A 154 4.76 1.22 3.20
C LEU A 154 3.75 2.37 3.18
N ALA A 155 3.87 3.31 2.25
CA ALA A 155 2.95 4.45 2.08
C ALA A 155 1.48 4.01 1.89
N ARG A 156 1.26 2.78 1.40
CA ARG A 156 -0.08 2.16 1.28
C ARG A 156 -0.77 1.91 2.63
N ALA A 157 0.01 1.75 3.69
CA ALA A 157 -0.49 1.46 5.04
C ALA A 157 -0.34 2.64 5.99
N ALA A 158 0.74 3.43 5.86
CA ALA A 158 0.98 4.59 6.68
C ALA A 158 1.90 5.60 5.96
N GLU A 159 1.55 6.88 6.02
CA GLU A 159 2.36 7.93 5.43
C GLU A 159 3.58 8.26 6.32
N PRO A 160 4.80 8.26 5.77
CA PRO A 160 6.00 8.58 6.54
C PRO A 160 6.15 10.09 6.77
N LYS A 161 6.62 10.48 7.95
CA LYS A 161 6.99 11.88 8.24
C LYS A 161 8.50 12.06 8.13
N PRO A 162 9.04 12.87 7.20
CA PRO A 162 10.47 13.11 7.11
C PRO A 162 10.95 14.04 8.23
N SER A 163 12.19 13.85 8.68
CA SER A 163 12.89 14.83 9.54
C SER A 163 13.10 16.15 8.82
N TRP A 164 13.26 17.22 9.59
CA TRP A 164 13.47 18.57 9.05
C TRP A 164 14.68 18.66 8.08
N PRO A 165 14.62 19.53 7.05
CA PRO A 165 15.60 19.59 5.96
C PRO A 165 17.04 19.93 6.38
N SER A 166 17.23 20.41 7.62
CA SER A 166 18.54 20.77 8.16
C SER A 166 19.40 19.57 8.58
N SER A 167 18.82 18.37 8.66
CA SER A 167 19.57 17.17 9.00
C SER A 167 20.49 16.75 7.86
N LYS A 168 21.74 16.38 8.17
CA LYS A 168 22.67 15.75 7.20
C LYS A 168 22.12 14.45 6.58
N GLN A 169 21.06 13.90 7.18
CA GLN A 169 20.46 12.62 6.85
C GLN A 169 18.96 12.67 7.17
N THR A 170 18.12 12.48 6.16
CA THR A 170 16.67 12.40 6.34
C THR A 170 16.28 11.10 7.02
N VAL A 171 15.55 11.20 8.13
CA VAL A 171 14.92 10.08 8.83
C VAL A 171 13.42 10.11 8.55
N TYR A 172 12.84 8.98 8.15
CA TYR A 172 11.41 8.83 7.91
C TYR A 172 10.76 8.14 9.11
N TYR A 173 9.79 8.80 9.73
CA TYR A 173 9.11 8.34 10.94
C TYR A 173 7.69 7.83 10.64
N TYR A 174 7.39 6.62 11.11
CA TYR A 174 6.05 6.04 11.13
C TYR A 174 5.51 6.08 12.57
N GLY A 175 4.85 7.19 12.93
CA GLY A 175 4.52 7.53 14.32
C GLY A 175 3.70 6.48 15.06
N GLU A 176 2.65 5.95 14.44
CA GLU A 176 1.78 4.93 15.05
C GLU A 176 2.51 3.63 15.41
N TYR A 177 3.61 3.34 14.70
CA TYR A 177 4.41 2.14 14.87
C TYR A 177 5.70 2.42 15.65
N ASN A 178 6.02 3.67 15.98
CA ASN A 178 7.33 4.03 16.52
C ASN A 178 8.47 3.36 15.71
N PHE A 179 8.37 3.45 14.39
CA PHE A 179 9.30 2.83 13.45
C PHE A 179 10.00 3.92 12.63
N THR A 180 11.31 3.77 12.41
CA THR A 180 12.09 4.73 11.62
C THR A 180 12.87 4.07 10.49
N VAL A 181 13.02 4.79 9.38
CA VAL A 181 13.82 4.37 8.22
C VAL A 181 14.81 5.46 7.84
N LEU A 182 16.08 5.10 7.64
CA LEU A 182 17.14 6.05 7.28
C LEU A 182 18.16 5.45 6.30
N LEU A 183 18.87 6.31 5.56
CA LEU A 183 20.01 5.95 4.72
C LEU A 183 21.30 6.37 5.39
N GLN A 184 22.14 5.43 5.82
CA GLN A 184 23.48 5.68 6.32
C GLN A 184 24.48 5.60 5.16
N LYS A 185 25.26 6.66 4.94
CA LYS A 185 26.36 6.60 3.97
C LYS A 185 27.50 5.75 4.54
N PRO A 186 28.13 4.86 3.74
CA PRO A 186 29.27 4.09 4.19
C PRO A 186 30.40 5.03 4.56
N THR A 187 31.00 4.82 5.73
CA THR A 187 32.25 5.47 6.09
C THR A 187 33.34 4.77 5.29
N ILE A 188 33.72 5.33 4.14
CA ILE A 188 34.88 4.82 3.41
C ILE A 188 36.08 5.04 4.31
N VAL A 189 36.74 3.95 4.73
CA VAL A 189 38.09 4.03 5.28
C VAL A 189 38.98 4.50 4.15
N THR A 190 39.18 5.81 4.03
CA THR A 190 40.16 6.34 3.10
C THR A 190 41.52 5.96 3.65
N ASN A 191 42.11 4.89 3.15
CA ASN A 191 43.56 4.74 3.24
C ASN A 191 44.13 5.73 2.22
N PRO A 192 44.70 6.88 2.65
CA PRO A 192 45.17 7.88 1.72
C PRO A 192 46.28 7.27 0.87
N ARG A 193 45.98 6.91 -0.38
CA ARG A 193 47.04 6.56 -1.33
C ARG A 193 47.89 7.82 -1.51
N PRO A 194 49.23 7.74 -1.37
CA PRO A 194 50.08 8.90 -1.61
C PRO A 194 49.80 9.43 -3.02
N ARG A 195 49.53 10.73 -3.13
CA ARG A 195 49.30 11.40 -4.41
C ARG A 195 50.55 11.16 -5.26
N LYS A 196 50.41 10.47 -6.40
CA LYS A 196 51.45 10.48 -7.41
C LYS A 196 51.55 11.91 -7.93
N SER A 197 52.66 12.57 -7.64
CA SER A 197 53.03 13.85 -8.24
C SER A 197 53.20 13.62 -9.74
N CYS A 198 52.30 14.15 -10.56
CA CYS A 198 52.59 14.30 -11.99
C CYS A 198 53.44 15.57 -12.14
N THR A 199 54.77 15.40 -12.14
CA THR A 199 55.68 16.43 -12.64
C THR A 199 55.55 16.52 -14.15
N ARG A 200 55.48 17.76 -14.64
CA ARG A 200 55.23 18.16 -16.02
C ARG A 200 56.46 17.97 -16.90
#